data_AF-A0A651HTS8-F1
#
_entry.id   AF-A0A651HTS8-F1
#
_cell.length_a   1.000
_cell.length_b   1.000
_cell.length_c   1.000
_cell.angle_alpha   90.00
_cell.angle_beta   90.00
_cell.angle_gamma   90.00
#
_symmetry.space_group_name_H-M   'P 1'
#
loop_
_entity.id
_entity.type
_entity.pdbx_description
1 polymer ?
#
loop_
_entity_poly.entity_id
_entity_poly.type
_entity_poly.pdbx_seq_one_letter_code
_entity_poly.pdbx_strand_id
1 'polypeptide(L)'
;MMNAAPLFEDATMLEPMPAPMPAAGWTGRLLDCLQSETALLRQLEGILQAQRDAVETADLDTLEQNTYQARRVLRTLTEARRRRAGVLEVGLGRTDVTLDELERRGIPVGQDLMEARSDLRRTARRVEIALKLNSRLLTEASRTNDQAARTLLGGDTPSATWHPRGTRSSGSGRHLNRRV
;
A
#
# COMPACT_ATOMS: atom_id res chain seq x y z
N MET A 1 -79.21 4.92 -6.79
CA MET A 1 -78.14 5.04 -5.78
C MET A 1 -77.08 4.00 -6.15
N MET A 2 -76.08 4.32 -6.97
CA MET A 2 -74.81 5.01 -6.64
C MET A 2 -73.91 4.22 -5.68
N ASN A 3 -72.92 3.51 -6.27
CA ASN A 3 -71.46 3.53 -6.03
C ASN A 3 -70.87 2.13 -6.28
N ALA A 4 -70.04 1.91 -7.31
CA ALA A 4 -68.63 2.35 -7.48
C ALA A 4 -67.73 1.70 -6.40
N ALA A 5 -66.65 0.97 -6.65
CA ALA A 5 -65.83 0.66 -7.82
C ALA A 5 -64.95 -0.57 -7.48
N PRO A 6 -64.23 -1.19 -8.43
CA PRO A 6 -63.46 -2.42 -8.22
C PRO A 6 -62.06 -2.13 -7.67
N LEU A 7 -61.60 -2.93 -6.69
CA LEU A 7 -60.20 -2.93 -6.25
C LEU A 7 -59.38 -3.79 -7.20
N PHE A 8 -58.68 -3.11 -8.10
CA PHE A 8 -57.59 -3.65 -8.92
C PHE A 8 -56.46 -4.15 -8.00
N GLU A 9 -56.45 -5.45 -7.71
CA GLU A 9 -55.25 -6.18 -7.28
C GLU A 9 -54.55 -6.81 -8.49
N ASP A 10 -54.29 -6.01 -9.52
CA ASP A 10 -53.23 -6.30 -10.48
C ASP A 10 -52.07 -5.37 -10.12
N ALA A 11 -51.40 -5.70 -9.02
CA ALA A 11 -50.04 -5.26 -8.79
C ALA A 11 -49.22 -5.88 -9.92
N THR A 12 -49.11 -5.09 -11.00
CA THR A 12 -48.12 -5.23 -12.05
C THR A 12 -46.86 -5.84 -11.45
N MET A 13 -46.67 -7.12 -11.77
CA MET A 13 -45.35 -7.71 -11.82
C MET A 13 -44.51 -6.75 -12.65
N LEU A 14 -43.77 -5.87 -11.98
CA LEU A 14 -42.62 -5.23 -12.59
C LEU A 14 -41.70 -6.41 -12.89
N GLU A 15 -41.77 -6.93 -14.12
CA GLU A 15 -40.69 -7.74 -14.66
C GLU A 15 -39.40 -6.99 -14.33
N PRO A 16 -38.40 -7.64 -13.71
CA PRO A 16 -37.14 -6.99 -13.44
C PRO A 16 -36.63 -6.44 -14.77
N MET A 17 -36.55 -5.11 -14.87
CA MET A 17 -36.01 -4.46 -16.06
C MET A 17 -34.71 -5.20 -16.42
N PRO A 18 -34.57 -5.64 -17.68
CA PRO A 18 -33.34 -6.29 -18.10
C PRO A 18 -32.20 -5.33 -17.76
N ALA A 19 -31.24 -5.83 -16.95
CA ALA A 19 -30.10 -5.03 -16.54
C ALA A 19 -29.51 -4.35 -17.80
N PRO A 20 -29.18 -3.05 -17.74
CA PRO A 20 -28.65 -2.35 -18.91
C PRO A 20 -27.54 -3.17 -19.52
N MET A 21 -27.73 -3.58 -20.78
CA MET A 21 -26.77 -4.45 -21.44
C MET A 21 -25.43 -3.73 -21.50
N PRO A 22 -24.33 -4.38 -21.10
CA PRO A 22 -23.03 -3.75 -21.08
C PRO A 22 -22.63 -3.22 -22.47
N ALA A 23 -22.14 -1.98 -22.53
CA ALA A 23 -21.73 -1.34 -23.77
C ALA A 23 -20.67 -2.16 -24.51
N ALA A 24 -20.89 -2.52 -25.78
CA ALA A 24 -20.02 -3.41 -26.53
C ALA A 24 -18.52 -3.01 -26.45
N GLY A 25 -17.65 -3.98 -26.15
CA GLY A 25 -16.18 -3.80 -26.12
C GLY A 25 -15.58 -3.26 -24.82
N TRP A 26 -16.37 -3.03 -23.77
CA TRP A 26 -15.85 -2.58 -22.46
C TRP A 26 -14.87 -3.58 -21.82
N THR A 27 -15.08 -4.89 -22.02
CA THR A 27 -14.22 -5.97 -21.49
C THR A 27 -12.79 -5.89 -22.01
N GLY A 28 -12.60 -5.67 -23.32
CA GLY A 28 -11.28 -5.51 -23.93
C GLY A 28 -10.57 -4.26 -23.40
N ARG A 29 -11.29 -3.13 -23.27
CA ARG A 29 -10.71 -1.91 -22.68
C ARG A 29 -10.33 -2.08 -21.22
N LEU A 30 -11.11 -2.86 -20.46
CA LEU A 30 -10.79 -3.16 -19.07
C LEU A 30 -9.56 -4.04 -18.97
N LEU A 31 -9.41 -5.03 -19.86
CA LEU A 31 -8.21 -5.86 -19.96
C LEU A 31 -6.96 -5.00 -20.21
N ASP A 32 -7.01 -4.08 -21.19
CA ASP A 32 -5.92 -3.15 -21.48
C ASP A 32 -5.55 -2.30 -20.25
N CYS A 33 -6.56 -1.83 -19.50
CA CYS A 33 -6.34 -1.06 -18.29
C CYS A 33 -5.63 -1.90 -17.21
N LEU A 34 -6.07 -3.15 -16.98
CA LEU A 34 -5.44 -4.03 -15.99
C LEU A 34 -3.99 -4.37 -16.36
N GLN A 35 -3.71 -4.62 -17.65
CA GLN A 35 -2.37 -4.88 -18.14
C GLN A 35 -1.46 -3.65 -18.00
N SER A 36 -1.97 -2.46 -18.34
CA SER A 36 -1.25 -1.19 -18.16
C SER A 36 -0.93 -0.90 -16.69
N GLU A 37 -1.90 -1.08 -15.78
CA GLU A 37 -1.67 -0.95 -14.34
C GLU A 37 -0.63 -1.96 -13.84
N THR A 38 -0.67 -3.20 -14.33
CA THR A 38 0.30 -4.25 -13.97
C THR A 38 1.71 -3.88 -14.42
N ALA A 39 1.87 -3.37 -15.64
CA ALA A 39 3.16 -2.92 -16.17
C ALA A 39 3.74 -1.77 -15.33
N LEU A 40 2.91 -0.79 -14.95
CA LEU A 40 3.31 0.32 -14.08
C LEU A 40 3.74 -0.16 -12.69
N LEU A 41 3.05 -1.15 -12.11
CA LEU A 41 3.46 -1.74 -10.83
C LEU A 41 4.77 -2.51 -10.94
N ARG A 42 5.01 -3.24 -12.03
CA ARG A 42 6.31 -3.92 -12.28
C ARG A 42 7.44 -2.90 -12.44
N GLN A 43 7.17 -1.78 -13.12
CA GLN A 43 8.13 -0.70 -13.24
C GLN A 43 8.46 -0.09 -11.86
N LEU A 44 7.44 0.16 -11.04
CA LEU A 44 7.63 0.65 -9.67
C LEU A 44 8.45 -0.35 -8.83
N GLU A 45 8.17 -1.65 -8.95
CA GLU A 45 8.96 -2.69 -8.29
C GLU A 45 10.45 -2.64 -8.69
N GLY A 46 10.74 -2.47 -9.98
CA GLY A 46 12.11 -2.31 -10.47
C GLY A 46 12.81 -1.08 -9.90
N ILE A 47 12.11 0.06 -9.84
CA ILE A 47 12.63 1.29 -9.21
C ILE A 47 12.92 1.06 -7.73
N LEU A 48 12.01 0.39 -7.02
CA LEU A 48 12.18 0.05 -5.60
C LEU A 48 13.34 -0.94 -5.36
N GLN A 49 13.69 -1.79 -6.33
CA GLN A 49 14.89 -2.61 -6.25
C GLN A 49 16.14 -1.73 -6.44
N ALA A 50 16.18 -0.91 -7.49
CA ALA A 50 17.30 -0.03 -7.77
C ALA A 50 17.59 0.97 -6.63
N GLN A 51 16.55 1.43 -5.91
CA GLN A 51 16.74 2.24 -4.70
C GLN A 51 17.48 1.50 -3.59
N ARG A 52 17.22 0.20 -3.41
CA ARG A 52 17.92 -0.61 -2.39
C ARG A 52 19.38 -0.77 -2.75
N ASP A 53 19.63 -1.13 -4.02
CA ASP A 53 20.99 -1.30 -4.53
C ASP A 53 21.78 0.02 -4.40
N ALA A 54 21.16 1.17 -4.71
CA ALA A 54 21.78 2.48 -4.55
C ALA A 54 22.07 2.85 -3.09
N VAL A 55 21.21 2.47 -2.15
CA VAL A 55 21.46 2.67 -0.71
C VAL A 55 22.64 1.82 -0.24
N GLU A 56 22.75 0.57 -0.71
CA GLU A 56 23.87 -0.31 -0.39
C GLU A 56 25.20 0.20 -0.92
N THR A 57 25.21 0.85 -2.09
CA THR A 57 26.42 1.45 -2.70
C THR A 57 26.65 2.91 -2.33
N ALA A 58 25.81 3.50 -1.47
CA ALA A 58 25.82 4.92 -1.10
C ALA A 58 25.76 5.89 -2.32
N ASP A 59 25.03 5.50 -3.37
CA ASP A 59 24.84 6.30 -4.59
C ASP A 59 23.60 7.21 -4.45
N LEU A 60 23.83 8.43 -3.98
CA LEU A 60 22.77 9.41 -3.75
C LEU A 60 22.12 9.94 -5.05
N ASP A 61 22.89 10.05 -6.13
CA ASP A 61 22.41 10.56 -7.42
C ASP A 61 21.40 9.57 -8.03
N THR A 62 21.73 8.28 -8.00
CA THR A 62 20.82 7.21 -8.44
C THR A 62 19.58 7.15 -7.54
N LEU A 63 19.72 7.34 -6.23
CA LEU A 63 18.58 7.37 -5.30
C LEU A 63 17.61 8.54 -5.61
N GLU A 64 18.13 9.72 -5.92
CA GLU A 64 17.33 10.88 -6.29
C GLU A 64 16.60 10.66 -7.64
N GLN A 65 17.32 10.18 -8.65
CA GLN A 65 16.73 9.86 -9.96
C GLN A 65 15.60 8.82 -9.82
N ASN A 66 15.83 7.76 -9.06
CA ASN A 66 14.83 6.74 -8.80
C ASN A 66 13.60 7.30 -8.06
N THR A 67 13.80 8.25 -7.15
CA THR A 67 12.70 8.94 -6.47
C THR A 67 11.83 9.74 -7.45
N TYR A 68 12.46 10.45 -8.40
CA TYR A 68 11.73 11.14 -9.46
C TYR A 68 10.96 10.18 -10.36
N GLN A 69 11.59 9.07 -10.78
CA GLN A 69 10.91 8.05 -11.58
C GLN A 69 9.73 7.41 -10.84
N ALA A 70 9.87 7.11 -9.54
CA ALA A 70 8.79 6.58 -8.72
C ALA A 70 7.59 7.54 -8.69
N ARG A 71 7.82 8.84 -8.48
CA ARG A 71 6.75 9.87 -8.51
C ARG A 71 6.04 9.90 -9.87
N ARG A 72 6.79 9.81 -10.97
CA ARG A 72 6.22 9.76 -12.32
C ARG A 72 5.33 8.52 -12.51
N VAL A 73 5.82 7.34 -12.12
CA VAL A 73 5.06 6.08 -12.22
C VAL A 73 3.79 6.13 -11.36
N LEU A 74 3.87 6.63 -10.13
CA LEU A 74 2.69 6.77 -9.25
C LEU A 74 1.63 7.71 -9.82
N ARG A 75 2.05 8.83 -10.43
CA ARG A 75 1.14 9.74 -11.13
C ARG A 75 0.47 9.03 -12.30
N THR A 76 1.23 8.33 -13.13
CA THR A 76 0.66 7.57 -14.26
C THR A 76 -0.26 6.45 -13.81
N LEU A 77 0.04 5.77 -12.69
CA LEU A 77 -0.82 4.75 -12.10
C LEU A 77 -2.15 5.33 -11.61
N THR A 78 -2.13 6.54 -11.06
CA THR A 78 -3.35 7.24 -10.65
C THR A 78 -4.26 7.52 -11.85
N GLU A 79 -3.69 7.99 -12.96
CA GLU A 79 -4.45 8.19 -14.21
C GLU A 79 -4.94 6.87 -14.82
N ALA A 80 -4.14 5.80 -14.79
CA ALA A 80 -4.56 4.48 -15.24
C ALA A 80 -5.77 3.95 -14.44
N ARG A 81 -5.76 4.13 -13.11
CA ARG A 81 -6.88 3.78 -12.23
C ARG A 81 -8.13 4.61 -12.51
N ARG A 82 -7.98 5.91 -12.80
CA ARG A 82 -9.09 6.78 -13.22
C ARG A 82 -9.69 6.30 -14.54
N ARG A 83 -8.84 5.96 -15.52
CA ARG A 83 -9.28 5.38 -16.80
C ARG A 83 -10.04 4.08 -16.60
N ARG A 84 -9.54 3.18 -15.74
CA ARG A 84 -10.24 1.94 -15.39
C ARG A 84 -11.62 2.20 -14.77
N ALA A 85 -11.72 3.15 -13.83
CA ALA A 85 -12.99 3.55 -13.24
C ALA A 85 -13.97 4.07 -14.31
N GLY A 86 -13.51 4.89 -15.25
CA GLY A 86 -14.34 5.36 -16.37
C GLY A 86 -14.79 4.23 -17.30
N VAL A 87 -13.95 3.22 -17.56
CA VAL A 87 -14.35 2.04 -18.33
C VAL A 87 -15.43 1.23 -17.60
N LEU A 88 -15.29 1.06 -16.28
CA LEU A 88 -16.30 0.38 -15.47
C LEU A 88 -17.61 1.18 -15.44
N GLU A 89 -17.55 2.50 -15.34
CA GLU A 89 -18.74 3.36 -15.34
C GLU A 89 -19.49 3.31 -16.68
N VAL A 90 -18.78 3.35 -17.80
CA VAL A 90 -19.40 3.22 -19.14
C VAL A 90 -19.96 1.80 -19.37
N GLY A 91 -19.25 0.76 -18.90
CA GLY A 91 -19.65 -0.62 -19.13
C GLY A 91 -20.76 -1.12 -18.20
N LEU A 92 -20.81 -0.64 -16.97
CA LEU A 92 -21.60 -1.21 -15.87
C LEU A 92 -22.42 -0.16 -15.09
N GLY A 93 -22.30 1.12 -15.43
CA GLY A 93 -22.95 2.22 -14.70
C GLY A 93 -22.38 2.48 -13.31
N ARG A 94 -21.24 1.86 -12.96
CA ARG A 94 -20.63 1.91 -11.62
C ARG A 94 -19.11 1.88 -11.71
N THR A 95 -18.44 2.64 -10.85
CA THR A 95 -16.97 2.76 -10.83
C THR A 95 -16.27 1.73 -9.93
N ASP A 96 -16.99 1.11 -8.99
CA ASP A 96 -16.42 0.27 -7.93
C ASP A 96 -16.71 -1.24 -8.07
N VAL A 97 -17.17 -1.69 -9.24
CA VAL A 97 -17.59 -3.07 -9.42
C VAL A 97 -16.39 -4.02 -9.42
N THR A 98 -16.45 -5.03 -8.56
CA THR A 98 -15.44 -6.09 -8.53
C THR A 98 -15.72 -7.16 -9.59
N LEU A 99 -14.69 -7.80 -10.16
CA LEU A 99 -14.94 -8.92 -11.09
C LEU A 99 -15.73 -10.07 -10.42
N ASP A 100 -15.55 -10.28 -9.11
CA ASP A 100 -16.34 -11.27 -8.35
C ASP A 100 -17.84 -10.89 -8.28
N GLU A 101 -18.16 -9.60 -8.32
CA GLU A 101 -19.54 -9.12 -8.40
C GLU A 101 -20.12 -9.30 -9.80
N LEU A 102 -19.30 -9.22 -10.85
CA LEU A 102 -19.72 -9.48 -12.23
C LEU A 102 -20.05 -10.95 -12.44
N GLU A 103 -19.18 -11.84 -11.98
CA GLU A 103 -19.43 -13.29 -12.01
C GLU A 103 -20.70 -13.66 -11.23
N ARG A 104 -20.89 -13.10 -10.03
CA ARG A 104 -22.12 -13.31 -9.24
C ARG A 104 -23.39 -12.80 -9.90
N ARG A 105 -23.29 -11.79 -10.76
CA ARG A 105 -24.41 -11.26 -11.56
C ARG A 105 -24.65 -12.04 -12.86
N GLY A 106 -23.88 -13.11 -13.11
CA GLY A 106 -23.98 -13.90 -14.34
C GLY A 106 -23.43 -13.18 -15.56
N ILE A 107 -22.65 -12.11 -15.39
CA ILE A 107 -21.99 -11.42 -16.50
C ILE A 107 -20.73 -12.24 -16.83
N PRO A 108 -20.63 -12.82 -18.03
CA PRO A 108 -19.49 -13.67 -18.38
C PRO A 108 -18.20 -12.84 -18.38
N VAL A 109 -17.28 -13.20 -17.50
CA VAL A 109 -15.93 -12.65 -17.45
C VAL A 109 -15.00 -13.63 -18.17
N GLY A 110 -14.34 -13.16 -19.23
CA GLY A 110 -13.38 -13.99 -19.96
C GLY A 110 -12.16 -14.35 -19.12
N GLN A 111 -11.55 -15.51 -19.40
CA GLN A 111 -10.37 -16.03 -18.70
C GLN A 111 -9.23 -15.01 -18.68
N ASP A 112 -8.96 -14.32 -19.79
CA ASP A 112 -7.92 -13.29 -19.90
C ASP A 112 -8.07 -12.18 -18.85
N LEU A 113 -9.31 -11.80 -18.53
CA LEU A 113 -9.58 -10.74 -17.56
C LEU A 113 -9.36 -11.23 -16.12
N MET A 114 -9.72 -12.48 -15.84
CA MET A 114 -9.44 -13.13 -14.57
C MET A 114 -7.92 -13.23 -14.33
N GLU A 115 -7.17 -13.66 -15.35
CA GLU A 115 -5.72 -13.76 -15.32
C GLU A 115 -5.07 -12.39 -15.11
N ALA A 116 -5.46 -11.38 -15.90
CA ALA A 116 -4.94 -10.02 -15.77
C ALA A 116 -5.20 -9.43 -14.37
N ARG A 117 -6.37 -9.69 -13.78
CA ARG A 117 -6.67 -9.29 -12.40
C ARG A 117 -5.80 -10.02 -11.38
N SER A 118 -5.63 -11.32 -11.54
CA SER A 118 -4.77 -12.13 -10.67
C SER A 118 -3.33 -11.60 -10.69
N ASP A 119 -2.83 -11.30 -11.87
CA ASP A 119 -1.50 -10.72 -12.08
C ASP A 119 -1.35 -9.33 -11.48
N LEU A 120 -2.35 -8.46 -11.64
CA LEU A 120 -2.37 -7.15 -11.01
C LEU A 120 -2.29 -7.28 -9.48
N ARG A 121 -3.10 -8.16 -8.89
CA ARG A 121 -3.13 -8.41 -7.44
C ARG A 121 -1.80 -8.97 -6.92
N ARG A 122 -1.23 -9.93 -7.63
CA ARG A 122 0.05 -10.55 -7.29
C ARG A 122 1.18 -9.52 -7.32
N THR A 123 1.21 -8.70 -8.37
CA THR A 123 2.21 -7.63 -8.53
C THR A 123 2.04 -6.55 -7.45
N ALA A 124 0.81 -6.14 -7.15
CA ALA A 124 0.53 -5.18 -6.08
C ALA A 124 1.03 -5.65 -4.71
N ARG A 125 0.84 -6.94 -4.37
CA ARG A 125 1.37 -7.54 -3.13
C ARG A 125 2.89 -7.50 -3.07
N ARG A 126 3.57 -7.80 -4.18
CA ARG A 126 5.04 -7.71 -4.26
C ARG A 126 5.54 -6.28 -4.04
N VAL A 127 4.91 -5.31 -4.70
CA VAL A 127 5.22 -3.88 -4.52
C VAL A 127 4.99 -3.44 -3.07
N GLU A 128 3.90 -3.88 -2.43
CA GLU A 128 3.64 -3.56 -1.02
C GLU A 128 4.77 -4.05 -0.11
N ILE A 129 5.26 -5.28 -0.31
CA ILE A 129 6.39 -5.83 0.43
C ILE A 129 7.66 -5.00 0.14
N ALA A 130 7.94 -4.71 -1.13
CA ALA A 130 9.11 -3.91 -1.52
C ALA A 130 9.10 -2.50 -0.92
N LEU A 131 7.93 -1.86 -0.82
CA LEU A 131 7.77 -0.55 -0.16
C LEU A 131 8.08 -0.63 1.33
N LYS A 132 7.59 -1.66 2.03
CA LYS A 132 7.87 -1.86 3.46
C LYS A 132 9.38 -2.06 3.71
N LEU A 133 10.04 -2.83 2.85
CA LEU A 133 11.49 -3.04 2.93
C LEU A 133 12.26 -1.75 2.69
N ASN A 134 11.91 -0.98 1.66
CA ASN A 134 12.54 0.32 1.38
C ASN A 134 12.36 1.33 2.51
N SER A 135 11.13 1.46 3.03
CA SER A 135 10.85 2.35 4.16
C SER A 135 11.73 2.02 5.37
N ARG A 136 11.92 0.73 5.67
CA ARG A 136 12.79 0.28 6.74
C ARG A 136 14.26 0.62 6.46
N LEU A 137 14.77 0.29 5.28
CA LEU A 137 16.16 0.54 4.88
C LEU A 137 16.51 2.03 4.92
N LEU A 138 15.66 2.89 4.37
CA LEU A 138 15.87 4.34 4.39
C LEU A 138 15.84 4.89 5.82
N THR A 139 14.93 4.42 6.66
CA THR A 139 14.87 4.83 8.07
C THR A 139 16.14 4.43 8.83
N GLU A 140 16.67 3.24 8.55
CA GLU A 140 17.91 2.75 9.16
C GLU A 140 19.14 3.52 8.69
N ALA A 141 19.26 3.75 7.37
CA ALA A 141 20.33 4.56 6.79
C ALA A 141 20.34 5.99 7.36
N SER A 142 19.17 6.64 7.49
CA SER A 142 19.07 7.96 8.12
C SER A 142 19.53 7.95 9.58
N ARG A 143 19.13 6.95 10.38
CA ARG A 143 19.54 6.84 11.79
C ARG A 143 21.06 6.68 11.93
N THR A 144 21.67 5.84 11.10
CA THR A 144 23.12 5.61 11.10
C THR A 144 23.87 6.89 10.73
N ASN A 145 23.39 7.61 9.72
CA ASN A 145 23.97 8.89 9.31
C ASN A 145 23.85 9.95 10.43
N ASP A 146 22.68 10.07 11.06
CA ASP A 146 22.47 10.97 12.19
C ASP A 146 23.39 10.65 13.37
N GLN A 147 23.58 9.35 13.67
CA GLN A 147 24.49 8.91 14.73
C GLN A 147 25.94 9.27 14.40
N ALA A 148 26.38 8.99 13.17
CA ALA A 148 27.73 9.33 12.72
C ALA A 148 27.97 10.85 12.76
N ALA A 149 27.00 11.65 12.30
CA ALA A 149 27.07 13.11 12.35
C ALA A 149 27.17 13.63 13.79
N ARG A 150 26.40 13.06 14.74
CA ARG A 150 26.50 13.41 16.17
C ARG A 150 27.87 13.06 16.75
N THR A 151 28.42 11.89 16.43
CA THR A 151 29.76 11.51 16.88
C THR A 151 30.84 12.46 16.34
N LEU A 152 30.74 12.87 15.06
CA LEU A 152 31.69 13.81 14.45
C LEU A 152 31.57 15.23 15.02
N LEU A 153 30.36 15.66 15.37
CA LEU A 153 30.08 16.98 15.97
C LEU A 153 30.36 17.03 17.48
N GLY A 154 30.94 15.98 18.07
CA GLY A 154 31.26 15.92 19.49
C GLY A 154 30.04 15.79 20.40
N GLY A 155 28.91 15.31 19.87
CA GLY A 155 27.77 14.94 20.68
C GLY A 155 28.19 13.84 21.65
N ASP A 156 28.08 14.13 22.94
CA ASP A 156 28.40 13.22 24.03
C ASP A 156 27.90 11.80 23.70
N THR A 157 28.81 10.90 23.40
CA THR A 157 28.56 9.48 23.71
C THR A 157 28.11 9.49 25.17
N PRO A 158 26.94 8.93 25.53
CA PRO A 158 26.59 8.81 26.94
C PRO A 158 27.77 8.10 27.58
N SER A 159 28.57 8.88 28.33
CA SER A 159 29.69 8.37 29.06
C SER A 159 29.07 7.27 29.91
N ALA A 160 29.43 6.03 29.63
CA ALA A 160 29.21 4.95 30.55
C ALA A 160 30.08 5.31 31.75
N THR A 161 29.59 6.22 32.59
CA THR A 161 30.12 6.53 33.90
C THR A 161 29.97 5.23 34.65
N TRP A 162 31.02 4.43 34.56
CA TRP A 162 31.19 3.20 35.29
C TRP A 162 31.20 3.59 36.76
N HIS A 163 30.04 3.56 37.41
CA HIS A 163 29.99 3.53 38.85
C HIS A 163 30.58 2.16 39.26
N PRO A 164 31.75 2.10 39.91
CA PRO A 164 32.20 0.85 40.49
C PRO A 164 31.14 0.41 41.50
N ARG A 165 30.54 -0.75 41.20
CA ARG A 165 29.59 -1.45 42.05
C ARG A 165 30.24 -1.65 43.42
N GLY A 166 29.56 -1.18 44.46
CA GLY A 166 30.18 -0.87 45.74
C GLY A 166 30.94 -2.01 46.42
N THR A 167 32.07 -1.65 47.03
CA THR A 167 32.60 -2.38 48.18
C THR A 167 31.72 -2.05 49.38
N ARG A 168 30.85 -2.99 49.74
CA ARG A 168 30.20 -3.01 51.06
C ARG A 168 31.28 -3.15 52.12
N SER A 169 31.57 -2.10 52.90
CA SER A 169 32.27 -2.27 54.17
C SER A 169 31.28 -2.84 55.19
N SER A 170 31.36 -4.15 55.40
CA SER A 170 30.56 -4.87 56.38
C SER A 170 31.47 -5.36 57.51
N GLY A 171 31.21 -4.84 58.71
CA GLY A 171 31.69 -5.37 60.00
C GLY A 171 33.10 -4.92 60.38
N SER A 172 33.49 -4.77 61.63
CA SER A 172 32.82 -4.90 62.92
C SER A 172 33.92 -4.54 63.94
N GLY A 173 33.73 -3.49 64.74
CA GLY A 173 34.77 -3.05 65.68
C GLY A 173 34.17 -2.12 66.73
N ARG A 174 33.55 -2.75 67.72
CA ARG A 174 32.73 -2.17 68.79
C ARG A 174 33.65 -1.75 69.96
N HIS A 175 33.21 -0.73 70.70
CA HIS A 175 33.68 -0.28 72.03
C HIS A 175 34.90 0.68 72.00
N LEU A 176 34.93 1.83 72.70
CA LEU A 176 34.61 2.05 74.12
C LEU A 176 34.33 3.54 74.46
N ASN A 177 33.44 3.71 75.46
CA ASN A 177 33.36 4.77 76.50
C ASN A 177 33.11 6.25 76.10
N ARG A 178 31.98 6.90 76.41
CA ARG A 178 31.25 7.16 77.69
C ARG A 178 31.91 8.22 78.58
N ARG A 179 31.27 9.43 78.60
CA ARG A 179 31.12 10.49 79.64
C ARG A 179 32.40 10.92 80.40
N VAL A 180 32.67 12.21 80.59
CA VAL A 180 31.87 13.27 81.25
C VAL A 180 32.12 14.61 80.58
#